data_AF-A0A6C0JAT4-F1
#
_entry.id   AF-A0A6C0JAT4-F1
#
_cell.length_a   1.000
_cell.length_b   1.000
_cell.length_c   1.000
_cell.angle_alpha   90.00
_cell.angle_beta   90.00
_cell.angle_gamma   90.00
#
_symmetry.space_group_name_H-M   'P 1'
#
loop_
_entity.id
_entity.type
_entity.pdbx_description
1 polymer ?
#
loop_
_entity_poly.entity_id
_entity_poly.type
_entity_poly.pdbx_seq_one_letter_code
_entity_poly.pdbx_strand_id
1 'polypeptide(L)'
;MSISCLTNEMCGNKKIFYNAWCSFTEDGYEYTPNIESTCARDGIDLLYPNCENCDFVDCCAESIEDCCNRSVTRVPSQVPTSIPTTFCPDVSRLYDRKTDDCHFYEVPNESITQYSDDYLLCCSDRKEQCCELQTTFIFSIAGSAILFMIFTMIYFIQNISSSRKISPLPLKRPSLNSQVDPIDIV
;
A
#
# COMPACT_ATOMS: atom_id res chain seq x y z
N MET A 1 -3.59 48.84 -13.64
CA MET A 1 -2.53 48.69 -12.61
C MET A 1 -3.23 48.67 -11.28
N SER A 2 -3.26 47.51 -10.63
CA SER A 2 -3.83 47.39 -9.30
C SER A 2 -2.73 47.74 -8.31
N ILE A 3 -2.94 48.85 -7.60
CA ILE A 3 -2.00 49.40 -6.62
C ILE A 3 -2.29 48.66 -5.32
N SER A 4 -1.27 47.99 -4.77
CA SER A 4 -1.36 47.43 -3.43
C SER A 4 -1.65 48.56 -2.45
N CYS A 5 -2.54 48.32 -1.49
CA CYS A 5 -2.85 49.29 -0.44
C CYS A 5 -1.77 49.33 0.66
N LEU A 6 -0.75 48.48 0.56
CA LEU A 6 0.44 48.53 1.41
C LEU A 6 1.47 49.49 0.85
N THR A 7 1.98 50.35 1.72
CA THR A 7 3.08 51.28 1.42
C THR A 7 4.37 50.79 2.06
N ASN A 8 5.51 51.14 1.48
CA ASN A 8 6.82 50.83 2.08
C ASN A 8 6.99 51.41 3.49
N GLU A 9 6.30 52.50 3.81
CA GLU A 9 6.30 53.09 5.16
C GLU A 9 5.54 52.22 6.18
N MET A 10 4.43 51.60 5.77
CA MET A 10 3.66 50.68 6.62
C MET A 10 4.40 49.35 6.85
N CYS A 11 5.14 48.89 5.84
CA CYS A 11 5.83 47.60 5.88
C CYS A 11 7.24 47.68 6.49
N GLY A 12 7.81 48.89 6.57
CA GLY A 12 9.18 49.09 7.01
C GLY A 12 10.17 48.26 6.18
N ASN A 13 10.98 47.43 6.84
CA ASN A 13 11.95 46.53 6.19
C ASN A 13 11.39 45.12 5.91
N LYS A 14 10.09 44.88 6.13
CA LYS A 14 9.46 43.57 5.89
C LYS A 14 9.20 43.36 4.40
N LYS A 15 9.11 42.09 3.99
CA LYS A 15 8.81 41.74 2.60
C LYS A 15 7.31 41.91 2.34
N ILE A 16 6.99 42.39 1.14
CA ILE A 16 5.61 42.53 0.69
C ILE A 16 5.23 41.25 -0.07
N PHE A 17 4.15 40.62 0.38
CA PHE A 17 3.49 39.50 -0.27
C PHE A 17 2.19 40.00 -0.89
N TYR A 18 1.98 39.70 -2.17
CA TYR A 18 0.77 40.09 -2.88
C TYR A 18 -0.19 38.92 -2.97
N ASN A 19 -1.49 39.20 -2.86
CA ASN A 19 -2.57 38.21 -2.97
C ASN A 19 -2.39 36.99 -2.04
N ALA A 20 -1.99 37.21 -0.80
CA ALA A 20 -2.00 36.17 0.23
C ALA A 20 -3.44 35.73 0.49
N TRP A 21 -3.66 34.42 0.56
CA TRP A 21 -4.95 33.83 0.90
C TRP A 21 -4.88 33.27 2.31
N CYS A 22 -5.65 33.86 3.22
CA CYS A 22 -5.66 33.45 4.62
C CYS A 22 -6.95 32.75 5.03
N SER A 23 -8.03 32.81 4.25
CA SER A 23 -9.33 32.21 4.57
C SER A 23 -9.34 30.69 4.34
N PHE A 24 -8.53 29.95 5.09
CA PHE A 24 -8.44 28.49 5.07
C PHE A 24 -8.54 27.90 6.47
N THR A 25 -8.78 26.59 6.56
CA THR A 25 -8.83 25.85 7.81
C THR A 25 -7.78 24.75 7.81
N GLU A 26 -6.94 24.70 8.84
CA GLU A 26 -5.92 23.66 9.01
C GLU A 26 -5.93 23.20 10.48
N ASP A 27 -5.93 21.88 10.70
CA ASP A 27 -6.04 21.25 12.03
C ASP A 27 -7.30 21.65 12.84
N GLY A 28 -8.33 22.14 12.16
CA GLY A 28 -9.55 22.68 12.76
C GLY A 28 -9.41 24.10 13.30
N TYR A 29 -8.32 24.80 12.98
CA TYR A 29 -8.16 26.22 13.26
C TYR A 29 -8.42 27.01 11.99
N GLU A 30 -9.18 28.10 12.13
CA GLU A 30 -9.44 29.01 11.05
C GLU A 30 -8.30 30.01 10.98
N TYR A 31 -7.75 30.18 9.79
CA TYR A 31 -6.79 31.23 9.53
C TYR A 31 -7.55 32.41 8.96
N THR A 32 -7.15 33.61 9.38
CA THR A 32 -7.75 34.86 8.91
C THR A 32 -6.63 35.87 8.68
N PRO A 33 -6.82 36.85 7.78
CA PRO A 33 -5.84 37.90 7.55
C PRO A 33 -5.44 38.60 8.85
N ASN A 34 -4.15 38.75 9.07
CA ASN A 34 -3.64 39.52 10.21
C ASN A 34 -3.88 41.02 9.99
N ILE A 35 -4.84 41.62 10.68
CA ILE A 35 -5.27 43.01 10.48
C ILE A 35 -4.12 44.03 10.68
N GLU A 36 -3.09 43.67 11.46
CA GLU A 36 -1.95 44.56 11.72
C GLU A 36 -0.93 44.61 10.57
N SER A 37 -0.92 43.60 9.69
CA SER A 37 0.08 43.43 8.63
C SER A 37 -0.50 43.17 7.25
N THR A 38 -1.82 43.06 7.14
CA THR A 38 -2.53 42.80 5.88
C THR A 38 -3.40 43.98 5.48
N CYS A 39 -3.65 44.09 4.18
CA CYS A 39 -4.54 45.09 3.64
C CYS A 39 -5.37 44.48 2.50
N ALA A 40 -6.69 44.64 2.60
CA ALA A 40 -7.64 44.22 1.58
C ALA A 40 -7.62 45.22 0.42
N ARG A 41 -7.55 44.69 -0.80
CA ARG A 41 -7.48 45.49 -2.01
C ARG A 41 -8.89 45.82 -2.53
N ASP A 42 -9.15 47.10 -2.76
CA ASP A 42 -10.39 47.53 -3.38
C ASP A 42 -10.53 46.98 -4.80
N GLY A 43 -11.71 46.44 -5.13
CA GLY A 43 -12.05 45.98 -6.47
C GLY A 43 -11.40 44.67 -6.88
N ILE A 44 -11.09 43.79 -5.93
CA ILE A 44 -10.56 42.46 -6.23
C ILE A 44 -11.52 41.61 -7.06
N ASP A 45 -12.82 41.82 -6.86
CA ASP A 45 -13.92 41.21 -7.61
C ASP A 45 -13.87 41.57 -9.10
N LEU A 46 -13.29 42.73 -9.45
CA LEU A 46 -13.11 43.14 -10.85
C LEU A 46 -11.92 42.44 -11.52
N LEU A 47 -10.92 42.04 -10.73
CA LEU A 47 -9.76 41.27 -11.21
C LEU A 47 -10.08 39.78 -11.29
N TYR A 48 -10.94 39.28 -10.39
CA TYR A 48 -11.33 37.87 -10.28
C TYR A 48 -12.87 37.71 -10.29
N PRO A 49 -13.54 38.04 -11.41
CA PRO A 49 -15.01 38.06 -11.48
C PRO A 49 -15.69 36.70 -11.34
N ASN A 50 -14.92 35.60 -11.47
CA ASN A 50 -15.43 34.24 -11.36
C ASN A 50 -15.15 33.61 -9.98
N CYS A 51 -14.69 34.39 -9.02
CA CYS A 51 -14.32 33.89 -7.71
C CYS A 51 -15.44 34.11 -6.70
N GLU A 52 -15.96 33.02 -6.14
CA GLU A 52 -17.12 33.05 -5.24
C GLU A 52 -16.73 33.48 -3.81
N ASN A 53 -15.47 33.24 -3.39
CA ASN A 53 -14.91 33.63 -2.08
C ASN A 53 -13.45 34.11 -2.23
N CYS A 54 -13.26 35.30 -2.78
CA CYS A 54 -11.95 35.87 -3.05
C CYS A 54 -11.44 36.82 -1.93
N ASP A 55 -11.17 36.25 -0.77
CA ASP A 55 -10.56 36.98 0.36
C ASP A 55 -9.03 37.04 0.22
N PHE A 56 -8.54 37.56 -0.91
CA PHE A 56 -7.11 37.80 -1.05
C PHE A 56 -6.75 39.16 -0.43
N VAL A 57 -5.65 39.16 0.31
CA VAL A 57 -5.09 40.36 0.92
C VAL A 57 -3.64 40.53 0.49
N ASP A 58 -3.17 41.76 0.40
CA ASP A 58 -1.73 42.00 0.37
C ASP A 58 -1.23 42.01 1.82
N CYS A 59 0.03 41.60 2.06
CA CYS A 59 0.59 41.46 3.40
C CYS A 59 2.05 41.92 3.47
N CYS A 60 2.48 42.40 4.65
CA CYS A 60 3.87 42.71 4.97
C CYS A 60 4.40 41.94 6.17
N ALA A 61 5.25 40.94 5.91
CA ALA A 61 5.75 40.02 6.92
C ALA A 61 7.16 39.50 6.61
N GLU A 62 7.74 38.71 7.53
CA GLU A 62 9.03 38.04 7.29
C GLU A 62 8.83 36.79 6.43
N SER A 63 7.73 36.07 6.65
CA SER A 63 7.27 34.93 5.86
C SER A 63 5.79 35.07 5.46
N ILE A 64 5.31 34.22 4.54
CA ILE A 64 3.92 34.26 4.08
C ILE A 64 2.95 33.73 5.14
N GLU A 65 3.42 32.85 6.02
CA GLU A 65 2.65 32.26 7.11
C GLU A 65 2.27 33.31 8.16
N ASP A 66 3.16 34.27 8.42
CA ASP A 66 2.96 35.39 9.35
C ASP A 66 1.84 36.37 8.90
N CYS A 67 1.40 36.26 7.65
CA CYS A 67 0.29 37.05 7.12
C CYS A 67 -1.07 36.60 7.64
N CYS A 68 -1.15 35.36 8.13
CA CYS A 68 -2.40 34.75 8.54
C CYS A 68 -2.37 34.48 10.05
N ASN A 69 -3.36 35.01 10.76
CA ASN A 69 -3.55 34.73 12.17
C ASN A 69 -4.43 33.50 12.33
N ARG A 70 -3.91 32.54 13.10
CA ARG A 70 -4.66 31.39 13.57
C ARG A 70 -5.70 31.81 14.60
N SER A 71 -6.92 31.30 14.46
CA SER A 71 -7.99 31.49 15.45
C SER A 71 -7.60 30.92 16.81
N VAL A 72 -8.03 31.58 17.89
CA VAL A 72 -7.82 31.10 19.26
C VAL A 72 -8.71 29.91 19.58
N THR A 73 -9.88 29.86 18.93
CA THR A 73 -10.86 28.80 19.06
C THR A 73 -10.78 27.87 17.86
N ARG A 74 -10.69 26.57 18.14
CA ARG A 74 -10.84 25.53 17.12
C ARG A 74 -12.28 25.60 16.57
N VAL A 75 -12.44 25.73 15.26
CA VAL A 75 -13.75 25.66 14.63
C VAL A 75 -14.31 24.27 14.91
N PRO A 76 -15.47 24.15 15.57
CA PRO A 76 -16.11 22.87 15.73
C PRO A 76 -16.44 22.38 14.33
N SER A 77 -15.80 21.28 13.93
CA SER A 77 -16.11 20.61 12.67
C SER A 77 -17.63 20.38 12.62
N GLN A 78 -18.31 20.94 11.60
CA GLN A 78 -19.72 20.66 11.34
C GLN A 78 -19.94 19.19 10.94
N VAL A 79 -18.87 18.53 10.51
CA VAL A 79 -18.83 17.08 10.47
C VAL A 79 -18.70 16.60 11.91
N PRO A 80 -19.65 15.83 12.45
CA PRO A 80 -19.44 15.24 13.76
C PRO A 80 -18.13 14.45 13.69
N THR A 81 -17.13 14.86 14.47
CA THR A 81 -15.91 14.05 14.69
C THR A 81 -16.22 12.72 15.33
N SER A 82 -17.47 12.51 15.74
CA SER A 82 -18.10 11.23 15.95
C SER A 82 -19.20 11.01 14.90
N ILE A 83 -18.83 10.64 13.67
CA ILE A 83 -19.54 9.50 13.10
C ILE A 83 -19.42 8.44 14.20
N PRO A 84 -20.51 7.80 14.67
CA PRO A 84 -20.33 6.58 15.42
C PRO A 84 -19.66 5.62 14.44
N THR A 85 -18.32 5.63 14.41
CA THR A 85 -17.57 4.56 13.83
C THR A 85 -17.95 3.37 14.67
N THR A 86 -18.89 2.58 14.17
CA THR A 86 -19.15 1.20 14.56
C THR A 86 -17.90 0.32 14.40
N PHE A 87 -16.71 0.90 14.29
CA PHE A 87 -15.55 0.33 13.65
C PHE A 87 -14.43 0.04 14.63
N CYS A 88 -14.40 0.64 15.82
CA CYS A 88 -13.42 0.31 16.84
C CYS A 88 -13.89 0.90 18.19
N PRO A 89 -14.38 0.10 19.14
CA PRO A 89 -14.94 0.63 20.39
C PRO A 89 -13.90 1.27 21.32
N ASP A 90 -12.60 1.07 21.06
CA ASP A 90 -11.49 1.55 21.89
C ASP A 90 -10.46 2.34 21.06
N VAL A 91 -10.74 3.62 20.84
CA VAL A 91 -9.83 4.60 20.19
C VAL A 91 -8.56 4.90 21.00
N SER A 92 -8.35 4.25 22.15
CA SER A 92 -7.14 4.39 22.97
C SER A 92 -5.94 3.59 22.47
N ARG A 93 -6.12 2.71 21.46
CA ARG A 93 -5.09 1.77 20.96
C ARG A 93 -4.95 1.77 19.44
N LEU A 94 -4.98 2.96 18.84
CA LEU A 94 -4.69 3.13 17.42
C LEU A 94 -3.19 2.90 17.20
N TYR A 95 -2.84 1.72 16.68
CA TYR A 95 -1.51 1.49 16.12
C TYR A 95 -1.45 2.16 14.76
N ASP A 96 -0.90 3.38 14.73
CA ASP A 96 -0.51 4.06 13.49
C ASP A 96 0.77 3.39 12.97
N ARG A 97 0.61 2.22 12.33
CA ARG A 97 1.73 1.44 11.82
C ARG A 97 2.00 1.81 10.38
N LYS A 98 2.41 3.06 10.17
CA LYS A 98 2.86 3.63 8.89
C LYS A 98 4.08 2.91 8.26
N THR A 99 4.59 1.83 8.88
CA THR A 99 5.87 1.22 8.51
C THR A 99 5.89 -0.30 8.43
N ASP A 100 4.82 -1.04 8.75
CA ASP A 100 4.77 -2.47 8.46
C ASP A 100 3.37 -2.86 8.00
N ASP A 101 3.15 -2.74 6.70
CA ASP A 101 2.08 -3.48 6.04
C ASP A 101 2.19 -4.99 6.38
N CYS A 102 1.08 -5.71 6.24
CA CYS A 102 1.09 -7.18 6.37
C CYS A 102 2.21 -7.77 5.50
N HIS A 103 2.88 -8.82 6.00
CA HIS A 103 3.94 -9.45 5.20
C HIS A 103 3.38 -10.00 3.89
N PHE A 104 4.24 -10.23 2.89
CA PHE A 104 3.83 -10.71 1.56
C PHE A 104 2.93 -11.96 1.56
N TYR A 105 2.97 -12.79 2.61
CA TYR A 105 2.16 -14.00 2.77
C TYR A 105 0.91 -13.81 3.65
N GLU A 106 0.69 -12.59 4.11
CA GLU A 106 -0.40 -12.20 5.00
C GLU A 106 -1.34 -11.26 4.23
N VAL A 107 -2.65 -11.47 4.39
CA VAL A 107 -3.70 -10.64 3.80
C VAL A 107 -4.41 -9.92 4.94
N PRO A 108 -4.68 -8.61 4.81
CA PRO A 108 -5.40 -7.90 5.85
C PRO A 108 -6.82 -8.42 6.00
N ASN A 109 -7.24 -8.56 7.24
CA ASN A 109 -8.56 -9.03 7.59
C ASN A 109 -9.57 -7.89 7.42
N GLU A 110 -10.23 -7.86 6.26
CA GLU A 110 -11.21 -6.82 5.89
C GLU A 110 -12.34 -6.63 6.92
N SER A 111 -12.57 -7.60 7.81
CA SER A 111 -13.57 -7.47 8.88
C SER A 111 -13.12 -6.58 10.06
N ILE A 112 -11.81 -6.39 10.25
CA ILE A 112 -11.24 -5.63 11.37
C ILE A 112 -10.12 -4.66 10.95
N THR A 113 -9.83 -4.55 9.66
CA THR A 113 -8.84 -3.62 9.11
C THR A 113 -9.48 -2.66 8.12
N GLN A 114 -9.04 -1.41 8.12
CA GLN A 114 -9.51 -0.38 7.19
C GLN A 114 -8.32 0.26 6.46
N TYR A 115 -8.46 0.40 5.15
CA TYR A 115 -7.51 1.13 4.32
C TYR A 115 -7.85 2.63 4.31
N SER A 116 -6.86 3.47 4.59
CA SER A 116 -6.93 4.92 4.44
C SER A 116 -5.70 5.37 3.69
N ASP A 117 -5.85 5.81 2.45
CA ASP A 117 -4.87 6.32 1.47
C ASP A 117 -3.41 5.82 1.56
N ASP A 118 -2.72 6.00 2.67
CA ASP A 118 -1.31 5.62 2.90
C ASP A 118 -1.07 4.66 4.09
N TYR A 119 -2.10 4.15 4.76
CA TYR A 119 -1.96 3.27 5.92
C TYR A 119 -3.12 2.28 6.11
N LEU A 120 -2.80 1.13 6.71
CA LEU A 120 -3.76 0.13 7.17
C LEU A 120 -4.04 0.34 8.67
N LEU A 121 -5.26 0.70 9.00
CA LEU A 121 -5.72 0.81 10.39
C LEU A 121 -6.20 -0.57 10.87
N CYS A 122 -5.67 -1.06 11.99
CA CYS A 122 -6.17 -2.28 12.61
C CYS A 122 -6.88 -2.01 13.93
N CYS A 123 -8.02 -2.70 14.13
CA CYS A 123 -8.85 -2.60 15.31
C CYS A 123 -8.58 -3.66 16.39
N SER A 124 -7.42 -4.31 16.36
CA SER A 124 -6.99 -5.29 17.33
C SER A 124 -5.57 -5.01 17.82
N ASP A 125 -5.35 -5.30 19.11
CA ASP A 125 -4.02 -5.24 19.73
C ASP A 125 -3.07 -6.35 19.24
N ARG A 126 -3.58 -7.35 18.50
CA ARG A 126 -2.80 -8.50 18.02
C ARG A 126 -2.64 -8.44 16.50
N LYS A 127 -1.39 -8.34 16.04
CA LYS A 127 -1.03 -8.37 14.60
C LYS A 127 -1.64 -9.56 13.86
N GLU A 128 -1.63 -10.74 14.50
CA GLU A 128 -2.14 -11.99 13.93
C GLU A 128 -3.64 -11.96 13.61
N GLN A 129 -4.41 -11.06 14.23
CA GLN A 129 -5.83 -10.89 13.94
C GLN A 129 -6.03 -9.94 12.76
N CYS A 130 -5.15 -8.93 12.64
CA CYS A 130 -5.16 -7.92 11.58
C CYS A 130 -4.72 -8.49 10.23
N CYS A 131 -3.72 -9.37 10.26
CA CYS A 131 -3.05 -9.92 9.09
C CYS A 131 -3.26 -11.44 9.09
N GLU A 132 -4.24 -11.93 8.32
CA GLU A 132 -4.51 -13.35 8.19
C GLU A 132 -3.50 -13.99 7.24
N LEU A 133 -2.83 -15.05 7.71
CA LEU A 133 -1.92 -15.81 6.88
C LEU A 133 -2.69 -16.49 5.74
N GLN A 134 -2.28 -16.28 4.49
CA GLN A 134 -2.91 -16.91 3.33
C GLN A 134 -2.49 -18.38 3.22
N THR A 135 -3.02 -19.20 4.12
CA THR A 135 -2.68 -20.63 4.24
C THR A 135 -2.90 -21.40 2.93
N THR A 136 -3.93 -21.05 2.16
CA THR A 136 -4.23 -21.63 0.85
C THR A 136 -3.06 -21.50 -0.14
N PHE A 137 -2.39 -20.34 -0.16
CA PHE A 137 -1.24 -20.11 -1.04
C PHE A 137 -0.03 -20.95 -0.62
N ILE A 138 0.24 -21.02 0.69
CA ILE A 138 1.33 -21.81 1.25
C ILE A 138 1.13 -23.30 0.98
N PHE A 139 -0.08 -23.82 1.20
CA PHE A 139 -0.42 -25.22 0.92
C PHE A 139 -0.36 -25.54 -0.57
N SER A 140 -0.74 -24.60 -1.44
CA SER A 140 -0.62 -24.75 -2.89
C SER A 140 0.83 -24.91 -3.34
N ILE A 141 1.72 -24.04 -2.87
CA ILE A 141 3.16 -24.11 -3.20
C ILE A 141 3.76 -25.40 -2.66
N ALA A 142 3.54 -25.70 -1.37
CA ALA A 142 4.07 -26.90 -0.74
C ALA A 142 3.56 -28.18 -1.44
N GLY A 143 2.27 -28.23 -1.76
CA GLY A 143 1.65 -29.35 -2.46
C GLY A 143 2.24 -29.57 -3.86
N SER A 144 2.43 -28.49 -4.62
CA SER A 144 3.02 -28.58 -5.96
C SER A 144 4.49 -29.05 -5.94
N ALA A 145 5.27 -28.62 -4.96
CA ALA A 145 6.65 -29.05 -4.78
C ALA A 145 6.74 -30.55 -4.46
N ILE A 146 5.86 -31.06 -3.59
CA ILE A 146 5.80 -32.50 -3.25
C ILE A 146 5.43 -33.32 -4.49
N LEU A 147 4.41 -32.89 -5.26
CA LEU A 147 4.03 -33.59 -6.48
C LEU A 147 5.18 -33.63 -7.50
N PHE A 148 5.88 -32.52 -7.68
CA PHE A 148 7.04 -32.45 -8.58
C PHE A 148 8.16 -33.42 -8.16
N MET A 149 8.44 -33.51 -6.85
CA MET A 149 9.40 -34.48 -6.32
C MET A 149 8.98 -35.94 -6.58
N ILE A 150 7.68 -36.25 -6.44
CA ILE A 150 7.15 -37.58 -6.75
C ILE A 150 7.29 -37.89 -8.25
N PHE A 151 6.93 -36.94 -9.12
CA PHE A 151 7.05 -37.13 -10.58
C PHE A 151 8.49 -37.34 -11.04
N THR A 152 9.43 -36.56 -10.52
CA THR A 152 10.86 -36.71 -10.85
C THR A 152 11.42 -38.03 -10.35
N MET A 153 11.01 -38.51 -9.17
CA MET A 153 11.37 -39.84 -8.67
C MET A 153 10.82 -40.97 -9.55
N ILE A 154 9.55 -40.91 -9.95
CA ILE A 154 8.94 -41.90 -10.85
C ILE A 154 9.66 -41.92 -12.20
N TYR A 155 9.93 -40.74 -12.77
CA TYR A 155 10.67 -40.60 -14.02
C TYR A 155 12.07 -41.22 -13.91
N PHE A 156 12.77 -40.96 -12.81
CA PHE A 156 14.11 -41.51 -12.58
C PHE A 156 14.10 -43.05 -12.44
N ILE A 157 13.12 -43.61 -11.73
CA ILE A 157 12.93 -45.07 -11.60
C ILE A 157 12.67 -45.71 -12.97
N GLN A 158 11.81 -45.09 -13.80
CA GLN A 158 11.52 -45.57 -15.16
C GLN A 158 12.75 -45.50 -16.07
N ASN A 159 13.56 -44.45 -15.96
CA ASN A 159 14.77 -44.30 -16.76
C ASN A 159 15.84 -45.35 -16.39
N ILE A 160 16.01 -45.63 -15.09
CA ILE A 160 16.91 -46.69 -14.62
C ILE A 160 16.43 -48.07 -15.07
N SER A 161 15.13 -48.35 -14.97
CA SER A 161 14.60 -49.66 -15.37
C SER A 161 14.70 -49.89 -16.89
N SER A 162 14.49 -48.86 -17.70
CA SER A 162 14.69 -48.93 -19.16
C SER A 162 16.15 -49.18 -19.54
N SER A 163 17.10 -48.64 -18.76
CA SER A 163 18.53 -48.88 -18.94
C SER A 163 18.98 -50.29 -18.52
N ARG A 164 18.16 -51.02 -17.75
CA ARG A 164 18.39 -52.41 -17.35
C ARG A 164 17.61 -53.43 -18.19
N LYS A 165 17.37 -53.15 -19.48
CA LYS A 165 16.94 -54.21 -20.41
C LYS A 165 18.09 -55.20 -20.57
N ILE A 166 18.08 -56.25 -19.75
CA ILE A 166 18.94 -57.41 -19.89
C ILE A 166 18.66 -57.98 -21.28
N SER A 167 19.63 -57.85 -22.19
CA SER A 167 19.56 -58.53 -23.48
C SER A 167 19.40 -60.03 -23.20
N PRO A 168 18.39 -60.71 -23.77
CA PRO A 168 18.25 -62.14 -23.56
C PRO A 168 19.54 -62.81 -24.03
N LEU A 169 20.18 -63.57 -23.13
CA LEU A 169 21.35 -64.37 -23.44
C LEU A 169 21.04 -65.19 -24.69
N PRO A 170 21.87 -65.16 -25.76
CA PRO A 170 21.61 -65.96 -26.94
C PRO A 170 21.57 -67.43 -26.51
N LEU A 171 20.39 -68.04 -26.63
CA LEU A 171 20.20 -69.46 -26.37
C LEU A 171 21.10 -70.23 -27.35
N LYS A 172 22.23 -70.73 -26.86
CA LYS A 172 23.15 -71.55 -27.64
C LYS A 172 22.41 -72.83 -28.02
N ARG A 173 21.90 -72.87 -29.25
CA ARG A 173 21.20 -74.02 -29.83
C ARG A 173 22.13 -75.24 -29.73
N PRO A 174 21.77 -76.31 -29.00
CA PRO A 174 22.58 -77.52 -28.99
C PRO A 174 22.61 -78.10 -30.41
N SER A 175 23.81 -78.30 -30.93
CA SER A 175 24.03 -79.03 -32.18
C SER A 175 23.62 -80.49 -31.95
N LEU A 176 22.50 -80.87 -32.57
CA LEU A 176 22.03 -82.25 -32.60
C LEU A 176 22.96 -83.05 -33.54
N ASN A 177 24.08 -83.54 -33.03
CA ASN A 177 24.82 -84.60 -33.70
C ASN A 177 24.07 -85.91 -33.48
N SER A 178 23.22 -86.23 -34.47
CA SER A 178 22.64 -87.55 -34.66
C SER A 178 23.75 -88.50 -35.12
N GLN A 179 24.29 -89.28 -34.18
CA GLN A 179 25.09 -90.47 -34.49
C GLN A 179 24.20 -91.67 -34.21
N VAL A 180 23.61 -92.20 -35.28
CA VAL A 180 22.81 -93.42 -35.31
C VAL A 180 23.80 -94.58 -35.39
N ASP A 181 23.93 -95.34 -34.32
CA ASP A 181 24.61 -96.64 -34.36
C ASP A 181 23.61 -97.72 -34.87
N PRO A 182 24.02 -98.59 -35.80
CA PRO A 182 23.17 -99.67 -36.29
C PRO A 182 23.03 -100.78 -35.25
N ILE A 183 21.80 -101.27 -35.11
CA ILE A 183 21.44 -102.42 -34.28
C ILE A 183 21.73 -103.69 -35.09
N ASP A 184 22.68 -104.49 -34.62
CA ASP A 184 22.88 -105.86 -35.11
C ASP A 184 21.81 -106.80 -34.52
N ILE A 185 21.12 -107.49 -35.42
CA ILE A 185 20.11 -108.50 -35.13
C ILE A 185 20.80 -109.87 -35.13
N VAL A 186 20.70 -110.61 -34.03
CA VAL A 186 20.97 -112.05 -33.93
C VAL A 186 19.79 -112.72 -33.25
#